data_AF-A0A4P6FQC6-F1
#
_entry.id   AF-A0A4P6FQC6-F1
#
_cell.length_a   1.000
_cell.length_b   1.000
_cell.length_c   1.000
_cell.angle_alpha   90.00
_cell.angle_beta   90.00
_cell.angle_gamma   90.00
#
_symmetry.space_group_name_H-M   'P 1'
#
loop_
_entity.id
_entity.type
_entity.pdbx_description
1 polymer ?
#
loop_
_entity_poly.entity_id
_entity_poly.type
_entity_poly.pdbx_seq_one_letter_code
_entity_poly.pdbx_strand_id
1 'polypeptide(L)' 'MTDFCCEQMAGDLNRTCDRHSDRSDCPDALIARLGDGSYGLIIHDGGSSVMAIAFCPWCGTRLPEGEEEVSGDG' A
#
# COMPACT_ATOMS: atom_id res chain seq x y z
N MET A 1 18.31 -2.40 -4.42
CA MET A 1 17.06 -3.19 -4.50
C MET A 1 15.94 -2.19 -4.67
N THR A 2 15.14 -2.33 -5.72
CA THR A 2 13.94 -1.50 -5.86
C THR A 2 12.93 -1.95 -4.82
N ASP A 3 12.48 -1.04 -3.94
CA ASP A 3 11.41 -1.29 -2.96
C ASP A 3 10.07 -1.69 -3.60
N PHE A 4 10.01 -1.67 -4.94
CA PHE A 4 8.81 -1.89 -5.73
C PHE A 4 9.03 -3.04 -6.72
N CYS A 5 7.97 -3.82 -6.95
CA CYS A 5 8.00 -4.95 -7.87
C CYS A 5 7.84 -4.55 -9.36
N CYS A 6 7.29 -3.37 -9.65
CA CYS A 6 7.10 -2.85 -11.00
C CYS A 6 7.04 -1.32 -11.04
N GLU A 7 7.14 -0.74 -12.25
CA GLU A 7 7.10 0.70 -12.46
C GLU A 7 5.76 1.33 -12.06
N GLN A 8 4.64 0.63 -12.24
CA GLN A 8 3.32 1.16 -11.87
C GLN A 8 3.20 1.29 -10.35
N MET A 9 3.70 0.30 -9.60
CA MET A 9 3.71 0.35 -8.14
C MET A 9 4.64 1.45 -7.62
N ALA A 10 5.82 1.61 -8.23
CA ALA A 10 6.73 2.71 -7.91
C ALA A 10 6.10 4.06 -8.24
N GLY A 11 5.42 4.19 -9.37
CA GLY A 11 4.75 5.42 -9.80
C GLY A 11 3.61 5.81 -8.88
N ASP A 12 2.80 4.84 -8.43
CA ASP A 12 1.74 5.09 -7.46
C ASP A 12 2.34 5.55 -6.13
N LEU A 13 3.26 4.78 -5.53
CA LEU A 13 3.82 5.07 -4.20
C LEU A 13 4.65 6.36 -4.14
N ASN A 14 5.28 6.77 -5.25
CA ASN A 14 6.05 8.02 -5.32
C ASN A 14 5.21 9.22 -5.81
N ARG A 15 3.94 9.02 -6.15
CA ARG A 15 3.05 10.12 -6.53
C ARG A 15 2.97 11.16 -5.42
N THR A 16 3.10 12.42 -5.81
CA THR A 16 2.75 13.58 -4.99
C THR A 16 1.50 14.23 -5.57
N CYS A 17 0.68 14.82 -4.71
CA CYS A 17 -0.50 15.59 -5.12
C CYS A 17 -0.32 17.04 -4.64
N ASP A 18 -0.54 17.99 -5.53
CA ASP A 18 -0.51 19.42 -5.21
C ASP A 18 -1.82 19.91 -4.57
N ARG A 19 -2.89 19.12 -4.68
CA ARG A 19 -4.23 19.44 -4.15
C ARG A 19 -4.52 18.85 -2.78
N HIS A 20 -3.93 17.71 -2.46
CA HIS A 20 -4.18 16.98 -1.22
C HIS A 20 -2.87 16.81 -0.46
N SER A 21 -2.87 17.16 0.82
CA SER A 21 -1.69 17.03 1.68
C SER A 21 -1.40 15.58 2.05
N ASP A 22 -2.45 14.76 2.19
CA ASP A 22 -2.34 13.33 2.46
C ASP A 22 -2.57 12.52 1.18
N ARG A 23 -1.89 11.38 1.07
CA ARG A 23 -2.08 10.46 -0.06
C ARG A 23 -3.45 9.79 -0.02
N SER A 24 -3.96 9.45 1.16
CA SER A 24 -5.28 8.83 1.32
C SER A 24 -6.44 9.74 0.88
N ASP A 25 -6.25 11.06 0.91
CA ASP A 25 -7.21 12.03 0.38
C ASP A 25 -7.16 12.18 -1.15
N CYS A 26 -6.11 11.66 -1.81
CA CYS A 26 -5.94 11.78 -3.24
C CYS A 26 -6.63 10.61 -3.97
N PRO A 27 -7.66 10.85 -4.80
CA PRO A 27 -8.39 9.77 -5.49
C PRO A 27 -7.54 8.99 -6.49
N ASP A 28 -6.38 9.53 -6.88
CA ASP A 28 -5.44 8.87 -7.78
C ASP A 28 -4.34 8.06 -7.06
N ALA A 29 -4.29 8.11 -5.73
CA ALA A 29 -3.39 7.26 -4.94
C ALA A 29 -4.11 5.95 -4.60
N LEU A 30 -3.52 4.82 -4.98
CA LEU A 30 -4.17 3.52 -4.84
C LEU A 30 -3.50 2.64 -3.78
N ILE A 31 -2.18 2.68 -3.64
CA ILE A 31 -1.44 1.81 -2.71
C ILE A 31 -0.90 2.59 -1.52
N ALA A 32 -1.01 1.96 -0.35
CA ALA A 32 -0.38 2.38 0.89
C ALA A 32 0.62 1.31 1.37
N ARG A 33 1.69 1.77 2.04
CA ARG A 33 2.58 0.89 2.81
C ARG A 33 2.10 0.88 4.26
N LEU A 34 1.91 -0.31 4.81
CA LEU A 34 1.41 -0.52 6.16
C LEU A 34 2.57 -0.55 7.16
N GLY A 35 2.25 -0.38 8.44
CA GLY A 35 3.25 -0.29 9.52
C GLY A 35 4.08 -1.56 9.71
N ASP A 36 3.52 -2.71 9.35
CA ASP A 36 4.15 -4.03 9.37
C ASP A 36 5.04 -4.31 8.14
N GLY A 37 5.17 -3.34 7.23
CA GLY A 37 5.93 -3.48 5.98
C GLY A 37 5.14 -4.11 4.82
N SER A 38 3.90 -4.54 5.05
CA SER A 38 3.01 -5.02 4.01
C SER A 38 2.41 -3.88 3.19
N TYR A 39 1.60 -4.24 2.20
CA TYR A 39 0.96 -3.29 1.30
C TYR A 39 -0.56 -3.43 1.37
N GLY A 40 -1.24 -2.30 1.19
CA GLY A 40 -2.69 -2.24 1.14
C GLY A 40 -3.21 -1.38 0.00
N LEU A 41 -4.44 -1.65 -0.41
CA LEU A 41 -5.23 -0.83 -1.31
C LEU A 41 -6.01 0.21 -0.50
N ILE A 42 -5.80 1.49 -0.81
CA ILE A 42 -6.54 2.61 -0.24
C ILE A 42 -7.99 2.52 -0.73
N ILE A 43 -8.94 2.63 0.21
CA ILE A 43 -10.37 2.63 -0.09
C ILE A 43 -10.88 4.07 0.05
N HIS A 44 -11.29 4.66 -1.08
CA HIS A 44 -11.83 6.02 -1.15
C HIS A 44 -13.32 6.06 -0.80
N ASP A 45 -13.66 5.65 0.43
CA ASP A 45 -15.03 5.63 0.97
C ASP A 45 -15.42 6.92 1.72
N GLY A 46 -14.51 7.91 1.77
CA GLY A 46 -14.64 9.13 2.56
C GLY A 46 -13.96 9.06 3.94
N GLY A 47 -13.26 7.96 4.25
CA GLY A 47 -12.38 7.81 5.41
C GLY A 47 -10.94 7.42 5.03
N SER A 48 -10.20 6.88 6.01
CA SER A 48 -8.81 6.43 5.86
C SER A 48 -8.69 4.90 5.77
N SER A 49 -9.69 4.26 5.17
CA SER A 49 -9.80 2.80 5.07
C SER A 49 -8.72 2.23 4.14
N VAL A 50 -8.09 1.12 4.54
CA VAL A 50 -7.09 0.40 3.73
C VAL A 50 -7.33 -1.10 3.85
N MET A 51 -7.27 -1.82 2.73
CA MET A 51 -7.38 -3.27 2.68
C MET A 51 -6.03 -3.89 2.33
N ALA A 52 -5.49 -4.77 3.17
CA ALA A 52 -4.25 -5.47 2.89
C ALA A 52 -4.36 -6.33 1.60
N ILE A 53 -3.29 -6.35 0.80
CA ILE A 53 -3.22 -7.12 -0.45
C ILE A 53 -1.96 -7.99 -0.49
N ALA A 54 -2.08 -9.21 -1.00
CA ALA A 54 -0.96 -10.14 -1.12
C ALA A 54 -0.23 -10.05 -2.47
N PHE A 55 -0.83 -9.42 -3.49
CA PHE A 55 -0.30 -9.36 -4.84
C PHE A 55 -0.41 -7.95 -5.42
N CYS A 56 0.60 -7.55 -6.18
CA CYS A 56 0.60 -6.28 -6.91
C CYS A 56 -0.56 -6.24 -7.93
N PRO A 57 -1.42 -5.20 -7.91
CA PRO A 57 -2.56 -5.11 -8.84
C PRO A 57 -2.17 -4.99 -10.31
N TRP A 58 -0.92 -4.62 -10.60
CA TRP A 58 -0.45 -4.38 -11.96
C TRP A 58 0.32 -5.55 -12.56
N CYS A 59 1.27 -6.14 -11.83
CA CYS A 59 2.14 -7.20 -12.36
C CYS A 59 1.89 -8.58 -11.74
N GLY A 60 1.03 -8.68 -10.71
CA GLY A 60 0.72 -9.95 -10.04
C GLY A 60 1.87 -10.53 -9.20
N THR A 61 2.98 -9.80 -8.99
CA THR A 61 4.04 -10.23 -8.08
C THR A 61 3.52 -10.32 -6.66
N ARG A 62 3.83 -11.42 -5.95
CA ARG A 62 3.55 -11.59 -4.52
C ARG A 62 4.31 -10.53 -3.73
N LEU A 63 3.61 -9.81 -2.87
CA LEU A 63 4.16 -8.74 -2.04
C LEU A 63 4.68 -9.30 -0.71
N PRO A 64 5.59 -8.59 -0.03
CA PRO A 64 5.98 -8.90 1.34
C PRO A 64 4.76 -8.97 2.24
N GLU A 65 4.71 -10.03 3.04
CA GLU A 65 3.77 -10.12 4.15
C GLU A 65 4.27 -9.25 5.29
N GLY A 66 3.33 -8.76 6.10
CA GLY A 66 3.67 -8.01 7.30
C GLY A 66 4.42 -8.89 8.27
N GLU A 67 5.22 -8.28 9.15
CA GLU A 67 5.77 -8.99 10.30
C GLU A 67 4.60 -9.65 11.08
N GLU A 68 4.56 -10.97 11.11
CA GLU A 68 3.53 -11.70 11.86
C GLU A 68 3.67 -11.34 13.35
N GLU A 69 2.64 -10.70 13.92
CA GLU A 69 2.51 -10.55 15.36
C GLU A 69 2.45 -11.97 15.97
N VAL A 70 3.60 -12.46 16.45
CA VAL A 70 3.69 -13.74 17.17
C VAL A 70 2.88 -13.60 18.44
N SER A 71 1.61 -14.00 18.36
CA SER A 71 0.74 -14.18 19.51
C SER A 71 1.27 -15.38 20.29
N GLY A 72 2.22 -15.12 21.19
CA GLY A 72 2.74 -16.11 22.12
C GLY A 72 1.69 -16.45 23.16
N ASP A 73 0.87 -17.45 22.89
CA ASP A 73 0.12 -18.17 23.92
C ASP A 73 0.96 -19.39 24.32
N GLY A 74 1.63 -19.27 25.46
CA GLY A 74 2.35 -20.35 26.14
C GLY A 74 1.46 -21.14 27.10
#